data_AF-A0A1W1DS29-F1
#
_entry.id   AF-A0A1W1DS29-F1
#
_cell.length_a   1.000
_cell.length_b   1.000
_cell.length_c   1.000
_cell.angle_alpha   90.00
_cell.angle_beta   90.00
_cell.angle_gamma   90.00
#
_symmetry.space_group_name_H-M   'P 1'
#
loop_
_entity.id
_entity.type
_entity.pdbx_description
1 polymer ?
#
loop_
_entity_poly.entity_id
_entity_poly.type
_entity_poly.pdbx_seq_one_letter_code
_entity_poly.pdbx_strand_id
1 'polypeptide(L)'
;MLFLGALLSALTNLLFIVLANVGHDITWLYVTIAMDNLSAGIATTAFIAFLSSLTNIQFTAVQYAIFSSLMTLLPKIFGGYSGTLVEQFGYSEFFVITTLIGIPVLWLVYKVKPYID
;
A
#
# COMPACT_ATOMS: atom_id res chain seq x y z
N MET A 1 -4.91 -13.97 0.21
CA MET A 1 -4.22 -13.01 1.12
C MET A 1 -3.97 -11.64 0.49
N LEU A 2 -3.53 -11.54 -0.78
CA LEU A 2 -3.28 -10.23 -1.43
C LEU A 2 -4.46 -9.26 -1.40
N PHE A 3 -5.66 -9.74 -1.71
CA PHE A 3 -6.86 -8.89 -1.71
C PHE A 3 -7.13 -8.28 -0.33
N LEU A 4 -6.95 -9.05 0.74
CA LEU A 4 -7.15 -8.58 2.11
C LEU A 4 -6.11 -7.52 2.49
N GLY A 5 -4.84 -7.73 2.13
CA GLY A 5 -3.78 -6.73 2.37
C GLY A 5 -4.02 -5.43 1.59
N ALA A 6 -4.44 -5.52 0.32
CA ALA A 6 -4.80 -4.35 -0.48
C ALA A 6 -6.02 -3.61 0.09
N LEU A 7 -7.03 -4.34 0.57
CA LEU A 7 -8.23 -3.76 1.16
C LEU A 7 -7.91 -3.05 2.48
N LEU A 8 -7.12 -3.69 3.35
CA LEU A 8 -6.69 -3.09 4.60
C LEU A 8 -5.85 -1.83 4.36
N SER A 9 -4.98 -1.83 3.34
CA SER A 9 -4.15 -0.65 3.02
C SER A 9 -4.98 0.52 2.48
N ALA A 10 -6.03 0.23 1.70
CA ALA A 10 -6.97 1.26 1.29
C ALA A 10 -7.80 1.81 2.47
N LEU A 11 -8.21 0.93 3.40
CA LEU A 11 -8.96 1.33 4.60
C LEU A 11 -8.12 2.18 5.56
N THR A 12 -6.82 1.93 5.70
CA THR A 12 -5.96 2.75 6.58
C THR A 12 -5.77 4.16 6.04
N ASN A 13 -5.77 4.36 4.71
CA ASN A 13 -5.80 5.70 4.13
C ASN A 13 -7.04 6.52 4.54
N LEU A 14 -8.20 5.87 4.73
CA LEU A 14 -9.39 6.56 5.25
C LEU A 14 -9.21 7.00 6.71
N LEU A 15 -8.50 6.23 7.53
CA LEU A 15 -8.17 6.62 8.91
C LEU A 15 -7.27 7.87 8.94
N PHE A 16 -6.38 8.03 7.95
CA PHE A 16 -5.58 9.24 7.81
C PHE A 16 -6.41 10.46 7.40
N ILE A 17 -7.48 10.29 6.59
CA ILE A 17 -8.44 11.37 6.31
C ILE A 17 -9.16 11.80 7.60
N VAL A 18 -9.59 10.83 8.41
CA VAL A 18 -10.23 11.12 9.71
C VAL A 18 -9.27 11.87 10.62
N LEU A 19 -8.02 11.40 10.75
CA LEU A 19 -6.99 12.06 11.55
C LEU A 19 -6.72 13.50 11.08
N ALA A 20 -6.69 13.74 9.77
CA ALA A 20 -6.51 15.07 9.21
C ALA A 20 -7.66 16.05 9.57
N ASN A 21 -8.88 15.55 9.79
CA ASN A 21 -10.04 16.35 10.17
C ASN A 21 -10.21 16.51 11.69
N VAL A 22 -9.80 15.52 12.49
CA VAL A 22 -9.89 15.55 13.96
C VAL A 22 -8.91 16.57 14.57
N GLY A 23 -7.78 16.84 13.90
CA GLY A 23 -6.78 17.79 14.37
C GLY A 23 -5.78 17.15 15.34
N HIS A 24 -5.29 17.90 16.34
CA HIS A 24 -4.23 17.45 17.24
C HIS A 24 -4.76 16.50 18.33
N ASP A 25 -4.93 15.23 17.97
CA ASP A 25 -5.29 14.15 18.89
C ASP A 25 -4.27 13.00 18.80
N ILE A 26 -3.51 12.80 19.87
CA ILE A 26 -2.44 11.81 19.97
C ILE A 26 -3.00 10.38 20.01
N THR A 27 -4.19 10.17 20.56
CA THR A 27 -4.83 8.86 20.61
C THR A 27 -5.23 8.40 19.21
N TRP A 28 -5.83 9.29 18.42
CA TRP A 28 -6.14 9.01 17.02
C TRP A 28 -4.88 8.77 16.19
N LEU A 29 -3.80 9.52 16.45
CA LEU A 29 -2.51 9.29 15.80
C LEU A 29 -1.99 7.86 16.05
N TYR A 30 -1.99 7.41 17.31
CA TYR A 30 -1.53 6.07 17.66
C TYR A 30 -2.36 4.97 16.99
N VAL A 31 -3.69 5.09 17.02
CA VAL A 31 -4.59 4.10 16.44
C VAL A 31 -4.39 4.00 14.93
N THR A 32 -4.36 5.15 14.23
CA THR A 32 -4.17 5.20 12.78
C THR A 32 -2.84 4.57 12.37
N ILE A 33 -1.74 4.93 13.05
CA ILE A 33 -0.41 4.38 12.74
C ILE A 33 -0.34 2.88 13.06
N ALA A 34 -0.93 2.42 14.17
CA ALA A 34 -0.92 1.00 14.52
C ALA A 34 -1.68 0.15 13.49
N MET A 35 -2.86 0.62 13.07
CA MET A 35 -3.65 -0.05 12.04
C MET A 35 -2.94 -0.04 10.68
N ASP A 36 -2.28 1.07 10.33
CA ASP A 36 -1.51 1.17 9.09
C ASP A 36 -0.32 0.20 9.06
N ASN A 37 0.45 0.11 10.15
CA ASN A 37 1.58 -0.83 10.23
C ASN A 37 1.12 -2.29 10.16
N LEU A 38 0.00 -2.64 10.82
CA LEU A 38 -0.57 -3.98 10.75
C LEU A 38 -0.97 -4.33 9.31
N SER A 39 -1.65 -3.39 8.65
CA SER A 39 -2.06 -3.51 7.25
C SER A 39 -0.86 -3.66 6.31
N ALA A 40 0.16 -2.81 6.46
CA ALA A 40 1.40 -2.85 5.69
C ALA A 40 2.14 -4.18 5.85
N GLY A 41 2.17 -4.74 7.07
CA GLY A 41 2.72 -6.06 7.34
C GLY A 41 2.01 -7.17 6.56
N ILE A 42 0.67 -7.21 6.63
CA ILE A 42 -0.15 -8.19 5.89
C ILE A 42 0.04 -8.03 4.38
N ALA A 43 0.02 -6.80 3.87
CA ALA A 43 0.21 -6.51 2.45
C ALA A 43 1.60 -6.95 1.96
N THR A 44 2.66 -6.65 2.71
CA THR A 44 4.04 -7.08 2.40
C THR A 44 4.16 -8.59 2.35
N THR A 45 3.69 -9.30 3.38
CA THR A 45 3.80 -10.77 3.40
C THR A 45 3.01 -11.41 2.27
N ALA A 46 1.82 -10.91 1.98
CA ALA A 46 1.00 -11.41 0.87
C ALA A 46 1.65 -11.14 -0.50
N PHE A 47 2.31 -10.00 -0.67
CA PHE A 47 3.01 -9.65 -1.90
C PHE A 47 4.27 -10.48 -2.12
N ILE A 48 5.05 -10.74 -1.06
CA ILE A 48 6.21 -11.64 -1.14
C ILE A 48 5.76 -13.06 -1.52
N ALA A 49 4.67 -13.55 -0.94
CA ALA A 49 4.10 -14.85 -1.31
C ALA A 49 3.66 -14.90 -2.79
N PHE A 50 3.07 -13.82 -3.30
CA PHE A 50 2.74 -13.68 -4.72
C PHE A 50 3.98 -13.73 -5.61
N LEU A 51 5.03 -12.96 -5.28
CA LEU A 51 6.27 -12.99 -6.03
C LEU A 51 6.89 -14.40 -6.03
N SER A 52 6.86 -15.09 -4.89
CA SER A 52 7.33 -16.47 -4.77
C SER A 52 6.55 -17.43 -5.68
N SER A 53 5.24 -17.21 -5.88
CA SER A 53 4.44 -18.02 -6.82
C SER A 53 4.74 -17.73 -8.29
N LEU A 54 5.25 -16.53 -8.61
CA LEU A 54 5.61 -16.14 -9.98
C LEU A 54 7.05 -16.53 -10.37
N THR A 55 7.94 -16.68 -9.39
CA THR A 55 9.35 -17.02 -9.68
C THR A 55 9.51 -18.48 -10.10
N ASN A 56 10.00 -18.69 -11.32
CA ASN A 56 10.38 -20.01 -11.81
C ASN A 56 11.72 -20.43 -11.16
N ILE A 57 11.76 -21.67 -10.64
CA ILE A 57 12.85 -22.25 -9.87
C ILE A 57 14.20 -22.19 -10.63
N GLN A 58 14.17 -22.15 -11.97
CA GLN A 58 15.37 -22.12 -12.83
C GLN A 58 16.13 -20.77 -12.90
N PHE A 59 15.48 -19.62 -12.64
CA PHE A 59 16.10 -18.27 -12.70
C PHE A 59 15.72 -17.37 -11.50
N THR A 60 15.52 -17.98 -10.33
CA THR A 60 14.99 -17.33 -9.11
C THR A 60 15.75 -16.07 -8.67
N ALA A 61 17.09 -16.06 -8.70
CA ALA A 61 17.86 -14.96 -8.15
C ALA A 61 17.64 -13.62 -8.88
N VAL A 62 17.67 -13.64 -10.22
CA VAL A 62 17.54 -12.41 -11.02
C VAL A 62 16.08 -11.92 -11.04
N GLN A 63 15.11 -12.84 -11.20
CA GLN A 63 13.69 -12.47 -11.20
C GLN A 63 13.25 -11.89 -9.86
N TYR A 64 13.63 -12.53 -8.75
CA TYR A 64 13.32 -12.04 -7.41
C TYR A 64 13.99 -10.69 -7.13
N ALA A 65 15.24 -10.50 -7.55
CA ALA A 65 15.95 -9.22 -7.40
C ALA A 65 15.26 -8.07 -8.16
N ILE A 66 14.80 -8.32 -9.40
CA ILE A 66 14.07 -7.33 -10.20
C ILE A 66 12.72 -7.01 -9.54
N PHE A 67 11.95 -8.02 -9.14
CA PHE A 67 10.65 -7.81 -8.51
C PHE A 67 10.75 -7.09 -7.15
N SER A 68 11.72 -7.45 -6.32
CA SER A 68 12.00 -6.80 -5.03
C SER A 68 12.48 -5.35 -5.22
N SER A 69 13.32 -5.11 -6.23
CA SER A 69 13.75 -3.75 -6.59
C SER A 69 12.56 -2.90 -7.05
N LEU A 70 11.66 -3.45 -7.86
CA LEU A 70 10.47 -2.75 -8.33
C LEU A 70 9.50 -2.45 -7.18
N MET A 71 9.31 -3.41 -6.26
CA MET A 71 8.47 -3.27 -5.06
C MET A 71 8.94 -2.11 -4.18
N THR A 72 10.25 -1.84 -4.12
CA THR A 72 10.81 -0.79 -3.25
C THR A 72 11.03 0.53 -3.95
N LEU A 73 11.37 0.52 -5.25
CA LEU A 73 11.71 1.72 -6.01
C LEU A 73 10.50 2.61 -6.28
N LEU A 74 9.41 2.04 -6.81
CA LEU A 74 8.24 2.84 -7.19
C LEU A 74 7.65 3.57 -5.98
N PRO A 75 7.36 2.93 -4.83
CA PRO A 75 6.82 3.62 -3.67
C PRO A 75 7.74 4.70 -3.12
N LYS A 76 9.08 4.49 -3.18
CA LYS A 76 10.05 5.51 -2.72
C LYS A 76 10.04 6.76 -3.59
N ILE A 77 9.89 6.61 -4.91
CA ILE A 77 9.80 7.76 -5.82
C ILE A 77 8.52 8.54 -5.50
N PHE A 78 7.36 7.88 -5.45
CA PHE A 78 6.09 8.54 -5.15
C PHE A 78 6.05 9.15 -3.74
N GLY A 79 6.59 8.46 -2.74
CA GLY A 79 6.71 8.96 -1.36
C GLY A 79 7.72 10.10 -1.21
N GLY A 80 8.69 10.24 -2.11
CA GLY A 80 9.57 11.41 -2.16
C GLY A 80 8.83 12.67 -2.62
N TYR A 81 7.94 12.54 -3.62
CA TYR A 81 7.14 13.64 -4.15
C TYR A 81 5.87 13.94 -3.33
N SER A 82 5.47 13.06 -2.41
CA SER A 82 4.26 13.28 -1.61
C SER A 82 4.36 14.50 -0.69
N GLY A 83 5.55 14.84 -0.21
CA GLY A 83 5.75 16.03 0.64
C GLY A 83 5.35 17.33 -0.08
N THR A 84 5.83 17.52 -1.31
CA THR A 84 5.49 18.69 -2.13
C THR A 84 4.01 18.73 -2.53
N LEU A 85 3.38 17.57 -2.69
CA LEU A 85 1.93 17.49 -2.97
C LEU A 85 1.11 17.90 -1.74
N VAL A 86 1.50 17.46 -0.55
CA VAL A 86 0.83 17.85 0.71
C VAL A 86 1.01 19.33 1.00
N GLU A 87 2.17 19.92 0.70
CA GLU A 87 2.40 21.37 0.85
C GLU A 87 1.48 22.22 -0.06
N GLN A 88 1.14 21.73 -1.25
CA GLN A 88 0.30 22.46 -2.21
C GLN A 88 -1.20 22.22 -2.02
N PHE A 89 -1.61 20.97 -1.75
CA PHE A 89 -3.03 20.55 -1.71
C PHE A 89 -3.56 20.28 -0.29
N GLY A 90 -2.67 20.16 0.70
CA GLY A 90 -3.03 19.79 2.07
C GLY A 90 -3.18 18.29 2.29
N TYR A 91 -3.21 17.89 3.57
CA TYR A 91 -3.27 16.47 3.96
C TYR A 91 -4.57 15.78 3.53
N SER A 92 -5.72 16.46 3.63
CA SER A 92 -7.02 15.85 3.34
C SER A 92 -7.14 15.43 1.88
N GLU A 93 -6.82 16.32 0.93
CA GLU A 93 -6.87 16.02 -0.51
C GLU A 93 -5.85 14.94 -0.90
N PHE A 94 -4.65 14.99 -0.31
CA PHE A 94 -3.61 13.98 -0.55
C PHE A 94 -4.10 12.57 -0.17
N PHE A 95 -4.68 12.39 1.01
CA PHE A 95 -5.18 11.08 1.43
C PHE A 95 -6.42 10.62 0.64
N VAL A 96 -7.26 11.54 0.16
CA VAL A 96 -8.35 11.20 -0.77
C VAL A 96 -7.79 10.67 -2.09
N ILE A 97 -6.82 11.35 -2.70
CA ILE A 97 -6.17 10.91 -3.94
C ILE A 97 -5.53 9.53 -3.75
N THR A 98 -4.83 9.33 -2.63
CA THR A 98 -4.15 8.07 -2.30
C THR A 98 -5.16 6.93 -2.11
N THR A 99 -6.30 7.21 -1.49
CA THR A 99 -7.41 6.25 -1.36
C THR A 99 -8.01 5.89 -2.71
N LEU A 100 -8.22 6.88 -3.60
CA LEU A 100 -8.76 6.65 -4.94
C LEU A 100 -7.82 5.81 -5.80
N ILE A 101 -6.50 5.96 -5.66
CA ILE A 101 -5.49 5.10 -6.31
C ILE A 101 -5.59 3.65 -5.79
N GLY A 102 -6.07 3.43 -4.57
CA GLY A 102 -6.35 2.10 -4.04
C GLY A 102 -7.44 1.34 -4.79
N ILE A 103 -8.41 2.03 -5.40
CA ILE A 103 -9.53 1.42 -6.15
C ILE A 103 -9.05 0.62 -7.38
N PRO A 104 -8.27 1.18 -8.33
CA PRO A 104 -7.75 0.41 -9.46
C PRO A 104 -6.83 -0.72 -9.01
N VAL A 105 -6.09 -0.56 -7.91
CA VAL A 105 -5.25 -1.63 -7.34
C VAL A 105 -6.13 -2.80 -6.85
N LEU A 106 -7.19 -2.51 -6.11
CA LEU A 106 -8.16 -3.53 -5.67
C LEU A 106 -8.81 -4.25 -6.84
N TRP A 107 -9.15 -3.53 -7.90
CA TRP A 107 -9.71 -4.11 -9.11
C TRP A 107 -8.73 -5.05 -9.82
N LEU A 108 -7.47 -4.64 -9.95
CA LEU A 108 -6.41 -5.49 -10.51
C LEU A 108 -6.21 -6.75 -9.66
N VAL A 109 -6.10 -6.62 -8.34
CA VAL A 109 -5.93 -7.77 -7.44
C VAL A 109 -7.14 -8.72 -7.51
N TYR A 110 -8.36 -8.18 -7.62
CA TYR A 110 -9.56 -9.00 -7.83
C TYR A 110 -9.49 -9.77 -9.15
N LYS A 111 -9.04 -9.15 -10.24
CA LYS A 111 -8.87 -9.81 -11.53
C LYS A 111 -7.76 -10.86 -11.53
N VAL A 112 -6.70 -10.67 -10.78
CA VAL A 112 -5.57 -11.61 -10.71
C VAL A 112 -5.87 -12.77 -9.77
N LYS A 113 -6.74 -12.58 -8.75
CA LYS A 113 -7.18 -13.63 -7.82
C LYS A 113 -7.50 -15.00 -8.48
N PRO A 114 -8.31 -15.09 -9.55
CA PRO A 114 -8.63 -16.38 -10.20
C PRO A 114 -7.45 -17.07 -10.91
N TYR A 115 -6.27 -16.45 -11.00
CA TYR A 115 -5.08 -17.03 -11.64
C TYR A 115 -4.01 -17.50 -10.64
N ILE A 116 -4.21 -17.25 -9.33
CA ILE A 116 -3.25 -17.60 -8.26
C ILE A 116 -3.77 -18.75 -7.37
N ASP A 117 -5.09 -18.95 -7.29
CA ASP A 117 -5.73 -20.09 -6.61
C ASP A 117 -5.78 -21.32 -7.54
#